data_AF-A0A944NSV7-F1
#
_entry.id   AF-A0A944NSV7-F1
#
_cell.length_a   1.000
_cell.length_b   1.000
_cell.length_c   1.000
_cell.angle_alpha   90.00
_cell.angle_beta   90.00
_cell.angle_gamma   90.00
#
_symmetry.space_group_name_H-M   'P 1'
#
loop_
_entity.id
_entity.type
_entity.pdbx_description
1 polymer ?
#
loop_
_entity_poly.entity_id
_entity_poly.type
_entity_poly.pdbx_seq_one_letter_code
_entity_poly.pdbx_strand_id
1 'polypeptide(L)'
;MEFPPDTAPQGETVSGCAGISVKRLTLTDFRCYHHQRLDLDATPVVLTGPNGAGKTNLLEGLSFLVPGRGLRRARLSDVARHPAMNPWGVAAVLRTPTGDVEIGTAYEAGAPGKRDKRIVKIDGEIAKSQAALSQHTGALWLTPQMDRLFLEGPGA
;
A
#
# COMPACT_ATOMS: atom_id res chain seq x y z
N MET A 1 -26.12 -36.25 -22.72
CA MET A 1 -25.74 -36.34 -21.30
C MET A 1 -25.21 -34.95 -20.96
N GLU A 2 -26.09 -34.13 -20.40
CA GLU A 2 -25.95 -32.66 -20.32
C GLU A 2 -25.53 -32.32 -18.89
N PHE A 3 -24.42 -31.59 -18.73
CA PHE A 3 -23.94 -31.14 -17.43
C PHE A 3 -24.79 -29.94 -16.97
N PRO A 4 -25.26 -29.89 -15.72
CA PRO A 4 -26.07 -28.77 -15.25
C PRO A 4 -25.20 -27.51 -15.18
N PRO A 5 -25.79 -26.31 -15.33
CA PRO A 5 -25.06 -25.06 -15.18
C PRO A 5 -24.54 -24.92 -13.76
N ASP A 6 -23.22 -24.68 -13.67
CA ASP A 6 -22.48 -24.40 -12.45
C ASP A 6 -23.18 -23.26 -11.69
N THR A 7 -23.79 -23.60 -10.55
CA THR A 7 -24.43 -22.61 -9.69
C THR A 7 -23.31 -21.92 -8.95
N ALA A 8 -22.89 -20.77 -9.48
CA ALA A 8 -21.94 -19.88 -8.82
C ALA A 8 -22.36 -19.73 -7.34
N PRO A 9 -21.44 -19.96 -6.38
CA PRO A 9 -21.78 -19.77 -4.98
C PRO A 9 -22.22 -18.30 -4.82
N GLN A 10 -23.49 -18.12 -4.47
CA GLN A 10 -24.02 -16.84 -4.09
C GLN A 10 -23.19 -16.40 -2.89
N GLY A 11 -22.35 -15.38 -3.10
CA GLY A 11 -21.52 -14.82 -2.05
C GLY A 11 -22.43 -14.30 -0.96
N GLU A 12 -22.61 -15.10 0.10
CA GLU A 12 -23.05 -14.59 1.38
C GLU A 12 -22.15 -13.39 1.68
N THR A 13 -22.77 -12.22 1.65
CA THR A 13 -22.10 -11.01 2.10
C THR A 13 -21.95 -11.22 3.59
N VAL A 14 -20.82 -11.80 4.00
CA VAL A 14 -20.41 -11.80 5.39
C VAL A 14 -20.39 -10.34 5.75
N SER A 15 -21.44 -9.90 6.46
CA SER A 15 -21.50 -8.58 7.09
C SER A 15 -20.48 -8.62 8.22
N GLY A 16 -19.21 -8.60 7.83
CA GLY A 16 -18.07 -8.78 8.68
C GLY A 16 -17.86 -7.50 9.45
N CYS A 17 -17.90 -7.64 10.78
CA CYS A 17 -17.25 -6.83 11.81
C CYS A 17 -16.62 -5.54 11.29
N ALA A 18 -17.08 -4.37 11.77
CA ALA A 18 -16.55 -3.05 11.42
C ALA A 18 -15.01 -3.10 11.33
N GLY A 19 -14.53 -3.24 10.10
CA GLY A 19 -13.15 -3.56 9.80
C GLY A 19 -12.50 -2.39 9.10
N ILE A 20 -11.19 -2.37 9.10
CA ILE A 20 -10.45 -1.36 8.34
C ILE A 20 -10.42 -1.73 6.87
N SER A 21 -10.72 -0.78 5.99
CA SER A 21 -10.57 -0.96 4.53
C SER A 21 -9.99 0.29 3.88
N VAL A 22 -9.27 0.10 2.78
CA VAL A 22 -8.81 1.23 1.95
C VAL A 22 -9.99 1.69 1.11
N LYS A 23 -10.50 2.90 1.34
CA LYS A 23 -11.57 3.53 0.53
C LYS A 23 -10.99 4.22 -0.70
N ARG A 24 -9.78 4.76 -0.58
CA ARG A 24 -9.06 5.40 -1.69
C ARG A 24 -7.56 5.20 -1.53
N LEU A 25 -6.87 4.95 -2.63
CA LEU A 25 -5.41 5.02 -2.73
C LEU A 25 -5.02 5.99 -3.84
N THR A 26 -4.11 6.91 -3.53
CA THR A 26 -3.55 7.89 -4.46
C THR A 26 -2.03 7.78 -4.46
N LEU A 27 -1.44 7.67 -5.65
CA LEU A 27 0.00 7.64 -5.90
C LEU A 27 0.36 8.82 -6.79
N THR A 28 1.36 9.61 -6.41
CA THR A 28 1.87 10.75 -7.18
C THR A 28 3.38 10.62 -7.34
N ASP A 29 3.86 10.69 -8.59
CA ASP A 29 5.27 10.56 -8.98
C ASP A 29 5.99 9.35 -8.36
N PHE A 30 5.26 8.25 -8.18
CA PHE A 30 5.69 7.04 -7.48
C PHE A 30 6.01 5.90 -8.45
N ARG A 31 7.27 5.43 -8.47
CA ARG A 31 7.75 4.34 -9.33
C ARG A 31 7.38 4.55 -10.81
N CYS A 32 6.46 3.75 -11.35
CA CYS A 32 5.99 3.87 -12.74
C CYS A 32 4.77 4.79 -12.88
N TYR A 33 4.16 5.22 -11.78
CA TYR A 33 2.94 6.03 -11.77
C TYR A 33 3.29 7.51 -11.70
N HIS A 34 2.89 8.28 -12.72
CA HIS A 34 2.88 9.74 -12.62
C HIS A 34 1.77 10.19 -11.67
N HIS A 35 0.55 9.72 -11.90
CA HIS A 35 -0.56 9.88 -10.99
C HIS A 35 -1.49 8.69 -11.15
N GLN A 36 -1.86 8.04 -10.05
CA GLN A 36 -2.84 6.96 -10.04
C GLN A 36 -3.75 7.12 -8.83
N ARG A 37 -5.06 7.06 -9.08
CA ARG A 37 -6.07 7.04 -8.04
C ARG A 37 -6.94 5.80 -8.20
N LEU A 38 -7.23 5.13 -7.10
CA LEU A 38 -8.17 4.02 -7.02
C LEU A 38 -9.17 4.35 -5.92
N ASP A 39 -10.45 4.44 -6.27
CA ASP A 39 -11.55 4.47 -5.31
C ASP A 39 -12.07 3.02 -5.19
N LEU A 40 -12.14 2.52 -3.96
CA LEU A 40 -12.35 1.11 -3.63
C LEU A 40 -13.53 0.98 -2.65
N ASP A 41 -14.18 -0.18 -2.67
CA ASP A 41 -15.13 -0.57 -1.63
C ASP A 41 -14.42 -1.42 -0.55
N ALA A 42 -15.19 -1.95 0.40
CA ALA A 42 -14.66 -2.76 1.49
C ALA A 42 -14.51 -4.25 1.11
N THR A 43 -14.49 -4.57 -0.19
CA THR A 43 -14.39 -5.96 -0.68
C THR A 43 -12.95 -6.34 -1.04
N PRO A 44 -12.64 -7.64 -1.14
CA PRO A 44 -11.32 -8.09 -1.58
C PRO A 44 -10.97 -7.60 -3.00
N VAL A 45 -9.78 -7.03 -3.17
CA VAL A 45 -9.29 -6.49 -4.45
C VAL A 45 -8.24 -7.41 -5.06
N VAL A 46 -8.43 -7.77 -6.33
CA VAL A 46 -7.46 -8.54 -7.11
C VAL A 46 -6.83 -7.65 -8.18
N LEU A 47 -5.50 -7.56 -8.18
CA LEU A 47 -4.74 -6.85 -9.21
C LEU A 47 -4.29 -7.82 -10.30
N THR A 48 -4.81 -7.65 -11.51
CA THR A 48 -4.47 -8.49 -12.67
C THR A 48 -3.76 -7.69 -13.77
N GLY A 49 -3.03 -8.38 -14.63
CA GLY A 49 -2.37 -7.77 -15.79
C GLY A 49 -0.97 -8.33 -16.05
N PRO A 50 -0.31 -7.91 -17.15
CA PRO A 50 1.01 -8.41 -17.52
C PRO A 50 2.10 -8.19 -16.45
N ASN A 51 3.18 -8.96 -16.55
CA ASN A 51 4.39 -8.68 -15.78
C ASN A 51 4.93 -7.30 -16.16
N GLY A 52 5.40 -6.54 -15.17
CA GLY A 52 5.84 -5.16 -15.38
C GLY A 52 4.73 -4.09 -15.38
N ALA A 53 3.44 -4.46 -15.33
CA ALA A 53 2.32 -3.50 -15.33
C ALA A 53 2.19 -2.63 -14.05
N GLY A 54 3.12 -2.72 -13.09
CA GLY A 54 3.10 -1.90 -11.88
C GLY A 54 2.31 -2.45 -10.69
N LYS A 55 1.71 -3.64 -10.79
CA LYS A 55 0.92 -4.28 -9.69
C LYS A 55 1.68 -4.28 -8.35
N THR A 56 2.94 -4.71 -8.35
CA THR A 56 3.77 -4.71 -7.14
C THR A 56 4.17 -3.30 -6.69
N ASN A 57 4.27 -2.33 -7.60
CA ASN A 57 4.51 -0.94 -7.25
C ASN A 57 3.30 -0.36 -6.50
N LEU A 58 2.08 -0.73 -6.88
CA LEU A 58 0.86 -0.32 -6.16
C LEU A 58 0.87 -0.89 -4.73
N LEU A 59 1.16 -2.19 -4.56
CA LEU A 59 1.30 -2.81 -3.24
C LEU A 59 2.45 -2.20 -2.43
N GLU A 60 3.55 -1.85 -3.07
CA GLU A 60 4.66 -1.14 -2.43
C GLU A 60 4.22 0.25 -1.95
N GLY A 61 3.42 0.98 -2.73
CA GLY A 61 2.83 2.25 -2.31
C GLY A 61 2.01 2.10 -1.03
N LEU A 62 1.12 1.11 -0.97
CA LEU A 62 0.35 0.81 0.24
C LEU A 62 1.25 0.45 1.43
N SER A 63 2.39 -0.20 1.19
CA SER A 63 3.35 -0.52 2.26
C SER A 63 4.01 0.72 2.88
N PHE A 64 4.05 1.85 2.17
CA PHE A 64 4.45 3.14 2.72
C PHE A 64 3.34 3.82 3.54
N LEU A 65 2.18 3.22 3.71
CA LEU A 65 1.12 3.71 4.59
C LEU A 65 1.03 2.92 5.90
N VAL A 66 2.01 2.04 6.12
CA VAL A 66 2.18 1.20 7.31
C VAL A 66 3.50 1.61 7.99
N PRO A 67 3.62 1.47 9.32
CA PRO A 67 4.90 1.65 10.00
C PRO A 67 6.02 0.79 9.39
N GLY A 68 7.23 1.35 9.28
CA GLY A 68 8.41 0.63 8.76
C GLY A 68 8.91 1.15 7.42
N ARG A 69 9.77 0.39 6.74
CA ARG A 69 10.48 0.82 5.51
C ARG A 69 9.79 0.42 4.19
N GLY A 70 8.55 -0.03 4.26
CA GLY A 70 7.85 -0.61 3.11
C GLY A 70 8.35 -2.02 2.75
N LEU A 71 7.67 -2.62 1.77
CA LEU A 71 7.79 -4.03 1.41
C LEU A 71 9.21 -4.42 0.97
N ARG A 72 9.84 -3.58 0.13
CA ARG A 72 11.16 -3.85 -0.48
C ARG A 72 12.33 -3.24 0.29
N ARG A 73 12.06 -2.52 1.39
CA ARG A 73 13.07 -1.78 2.17
C ARG A 73 13.96 -0.85 1.31
N ALA A 74 13.42 -0.35 0.20
CA ALA A 74 14.14 0.54 -0.72
C ALA A 74 14.48 1.89 -0.04
N ARG A 75 15.52 2.57 -0.55
CA ARG A 75 15.76 3.97 -0.14
C ARG A 75 14.65 4.84 -0.72
N LEU A 76 14.21 5.85 0.03
CA LEU A 76 13.10 6.72 -0.41
C LEU A 76 13.43 7.47 -1.71
N SER A 77 14.71 7.77 -1.94
CA SER A 77 15.23 8.31 -3.20
C SER A 77 14.93 7.43 -4.41
N ASP A 78 15.00 6.10 -4.23
CA ASP A 78 14.90 5.13 -5.32
C ASP A 78 13.43 4.88 -5.71
N VAL A 79 12.49 5.35 -4.87
CA VAL A 79 11.04 5.18 -5.06
C VAL A 79 10.49 6.21 -6.06
N ALA A 80 11.17 7.36 -6.20
CA ALA A 80 10.77 8.40 -7.12
C ALA A 80 10.64 7.87 -8.55
N ARG A 81 9.61 8.33 -9.27
CA ARG A 81 9.50 8.09 -10.71
C ARG A 81 10.68 8.70 -11.45
N HIS A 82 11.16 8.04 -12.51
CA HIS A 82 12.23 8.57 -13.35
C HIS A 82 11.70 9.00 -14.74
N PRO A 83 12.08 10.18 -15.26
CA PRO A 83 12.77 11.26 -14.54
C PRO A 83 11.88 11.87 -13.44
N ALA A 84 12.48 12.22 -12.29
CA ALA A 84 11.77 12.78 -11.15
C ALA A 84 11.63 14.29 -11.33
N MET A 85 10.40 14.75 -11.57
CA MET A 85 10.09 16.18 -11.73
C MET A 85 9.61 16.80 -10.41
N ASN A 86 8.92 16.02 -9.56
CA ASN A 86 8.38 16.46 -8.28
C ASN A 86 8.70 15.45 -7.16
N PRO A 87 8.58 15.85 -5.88
CA PRO A 87 8.54 14.92 -4.76
C PRO A 87 7.39 13.91 -4.91
N TRP A 88 7.65 12.64 -4.58
CA TRP A 88 6.63 11.61 -4.63
C TRP A 88 5.81 11.55 -3.36
N GLY A 89 4.56 11.09 -3.49
CA GLY A 89 3.64 10.92 -2.38
C GLY A 89 2.71 9.73 -2.57
N VAL A 90 2.33 9.12 -1.46
CA VAL A 90 1.28 8.12 -1.38
C VAL A 90 0.29 8.56 -0.31
N ALA A 91 -0.99 8.55 -0.62
CA ALA A 91 -2.05 8.86 0.32
C ALA A 91 -3.17 7.83 0.23
N ALA A 92 -3.83 7.56 1.34
CA ALA A 92 -5.05 6.77 1.37
C ALA A 92 -6.09 7.38 2.28
N VAL A 93 -7.35 7.18 1.90
CA VAL A 93 -8.49 7.33 2.80
C VAL A 93 -8.85 5.94 3.28
N LEU A 94 -8.83 5.73 4.58
CA LEU A 94 -9.20 4.47 5.20
C LEU A 94 -10.57 4.61 5.82
N ARG A 95 -11.42 3.62 5.59
CA ARG A 95 -12.62 3.44 6.39
C ARG A 95 -12.24 2.71 7.66
N THR A 96 -12.59 3.28 8.81
CA THR A 96 -12.39 2.66 10.12
C THR A 96 -13.72 2.60 10.88
N PRO A 97 -13.82 1.81 11.97
CA PRO A 97 -15.03 1.79 12.80
C PRO A 97 -15.41 3.15 13.39
N THR A 98 -14.43 4.03 13.59
CA THR A 98 -14.61 5.35 14.19
C THR A 98 -14.83 6.47 13.18
N GLY A 99 -14.80 6.15 11.88
CA GLY A 99 -14.92 7.12 10.79
C GLY A 99 -13.84 6.96 9.73
N ASP A 100 -13.90 7.79 8.69
CA ASP A 100 -12.84 7.83 7.69
C ASP A 100 -11.61 8.58 8.24
N VAL A 101 -10.41 8.07 7.98
CA VAL A 101 -9.13 8.75 8.29
C VAL A 101 -8.30 8.89 7.02
N GLU A 102 -7.73 10.06 6.80
CA GLU A 102 -6.78 10.28 5.72
C GLU A 102 -5.35 10.10 6.23
N ILE A 103 -4.58 9.26 5.55
CA ILE A 103 -3.17 9.08 5.86
C ILE A 103 -2.32 9.27 4.62
N GLY A 104 -1.10 9.76 4.79
CA GLY A 104 -0.18 9.97 3.70
C GLY A 104 1.27 9.82 4.11
N THR A 105 2.09 9.40 3.16
CA THR A 105 3.56 9.46 3.22
C THR A 105 4.06 10.21 2.00
N ALA A 106 4.91 11.19 2.24
CA ALA A 106 5.64 11.90 1.21
C ALA A 106 7.15 11.78 1.46
N TYR A 107 7.92 11.87 0.39
CA TYR A 107 9.36 12.00 0.45
C TYR A 107 9.77 13.44 0.19
N GLU A 108 10.62 13.97 1.05
CA GLU A 108 11.29 15.24 0.84
C GLU A 108 12.80 14.96 0.74
N ALA A 109 13.36 15.27 -0.44
CA ALA A 109 14.80 15.16 -0.66
C ALA A 109 15.51 16.16 0.26
N GLY A 110 16.55 15.69 0.96
CA GLY A 110 17.36 16.58 1.77
C GLY A 110 18.10 17.60 0.90
N ALA A 111 18.22 18.85 1.38
CA ALA A 111 19.19 19.78 0.80
C ALA A 111 20.61 19.16 0.84
N PRO A 112 21.56 19.58 -0.01
CA PRO A 112 22.92 19.05 0.00
C PRO A 112 23.52 19.01 1.42
N GLY A 113 23.95 17.82 1.87
CA GLY A 113 24.47 17.59 3.22
C GLY A 113 23.42 17.27 4.30
N LYS A 114 22.12 17.30 3.99
CA LYS A 114 21.04 16.85 4.87
C LYS A 114 20.52 15.48 4.46
N ARG A 115 20.00 14.73 5.44
CA ARG A 115 19.36 13.44 5.19
C ARG A 115 17.98 13.66 4.59
N ASP A 116 17.65 12.79 3.65
CA ASP A 116 16.30 12.59 3.15
C ASP A 116 15.30 12.36 4.28
N LYS A 117 14.10 12.92 4.11
CA LYS A 117 13.06 12.88 5.12
C LYS A 117 11.79 12.23 4.58
N ARG A 118 11.28 11.27 5.34
CA ARG A 118 9.89 10.80 5.20
C ARG A 118 8.99 11.73 5.99
N ILE A 119 8.02 12.33 5.32
CA ILE A 119 6.96 13.09 5.95
C ILE A 119 5.73 12.19 6.00
N VAL A 120 5.11 12.08 7.18
CA VAL A 120 3.83 11.39 7.34
C VAL A 120 2.78 12.44 7.66
N LYS A 121 1.61 12.33 7.01
CA LYS A 121 0.43 13.15 7.29
C LYS A 121 -0.72 12.26 7.74
N ILE A 122 -1.48 12.74 8.73
CA ILE A 122 -2.70 12.11 9.23
C ILE A 122 -3.74 13.22 9.35
N ASP A 123 -4.87 13.08 8.67
CA ASP A 123 -5.95 14.08 8.57
C ASP A 123 -5.44 15.50 8.24
N GLY A 124 -4.49 15.58 7.30
CA GLY A 124 -3.87 16.83 6.85
C GLY A 124 -2.68 17.31 7.71
N GLU A 125 -2.54 16.82 8.94
CA GLU A 125 -1.51 17.25 9.88
C GLU A 125 -0.23 16.43 9.78
N ILE A 126 0.94 17.08 9.90
CA ILE A 126 2.23 16.38 9.87
C ILE A 126 2.46 15.65 11.19
N ALA A 127 2.60 14.33 11.11
CA ALA A 127 2.90 13.49 12.26
C ALA A 127 4.37 13.64 12.69
N LYS A 128 4.63 13.57 14.00
CA LYS A 128 5.98 13.64 14.58
C LYS A 128 6.89 12.48 14.16
N SER A 129 6.31 11.31 13.89
CA SER A 129 7.05 10.13 13.46
C SER A 129 6.17 9.19 12.64
N GLN A 130 6.82 8.33 11.83
CA GLN A 130 6.13 7.25 11.11
C GLN A 130 5.43 6.24 12.01
N ALA A 131 5.79 6.17 13.30
CA ALA A 131 5.15 5.28 14.25
C ALA A 131 3.68 5.69 14.50
N ALA A 132 3.31 6.95 14.24
CA ALA A 132 1.92 7.39 14.34
C ALA A 132 0.97 6.59 13.41
N LEU A 133 1.47 6.06 12.29
CA LEU A 133 0.67 5.20 11.41
C LEU A 133 0.17 3.93 12.11
N SER A 134 0.84 3.44 13.16
CA SER A 134 0.46 2.20 13.84
C SER A 134 -0.87 2.31 14.58
N GLN A 135 -1.33 3.53 14.86
CA GLN A 135 -2.62 3.78 15.49
C GLN A 135 -3.79 3.65 14.49
N HIS A 136 -3.49 3.76 13.19
CA HIS A 136 -4.49 3.76 12.13
C HIS A 136 -4.41 2.54 11.23
N THR A 137 -3.21 1.99 10.99
CA THR A 137 -3.02 0.89 10.04
C THR A 137 -2.03 -0.15 10.53
N GLY A 138 -2.35 -1.40 10.24
CA GLY A 138 -1.45 -2.53 10.28
C GLY A 138 -1.67 -3.38 9.04
N ALA A 139 -0.60 -3.93 8.48
CA ALA A 139 -0.68 -4.84 7.34
C ALA A 139 0.23 -6.05 7.54
N LEU A 140 -0.28 -7.21 7.16
CA LEU A 140 0.49 -8.44 7.00
C LEU A 140 0.72 -8.66 5.51
N TRP A 141 1.96 -8.98 5.13
CA TRP A 141 2.33 -9.24 3.74
C TRP A 141 2.66 -10.72 3.58
N LEU A 142 2.13 -11.31 2.53
CA LEU A 142 2.55 -12.62 2.04
C LEU A 142 3.17 -12.40 0.68
N THR A 143 4.49 -12.54 0.58
CA THR A 143 5.23 -12.35 -0.67
C THR A 143 6.04 -13.59 -1.01
N PRO A 144 6.29 -13.89 -2.30
CA PRO A 144 7.15 -15.01 -2.68
C PRO A 144 8.57 -14.95 -2.06
N GLN A 145 9.09 -13.76 -1.77
CA GLN A 145 10.38 -13.60 -1.07
C GLN A 145 10.31 -14.05 0.39
N MET A 146 9.14 -13.95 1.04
CA MET A 146 8.89 -14.49 2.37
C MET A 146 8.65 -16.00 2.32
N ASP A 147 8.23 -16.54 1.18
CA ASP A 147 7.97 -17.98 1.00
C ASP A 147 9.24 -18.84 1.06
N ARG A 148 10.44 -18.29 0.77
CA ARG A 148 11.70 -19.01 0.99
C ARG A 148 11.93 -19.43 2.45
N LEU A 149 11.34 -18.72 3.42
CA LEU A 149 11.35 -19.13 4.84
C LEU A 149 10.52 -20.41 5.10
N PHE A 150 9.60 -20.77 4.21
CA PHE A 150 8.84 -22.02 4.28
C PHE A 150 9.46 -23.14 3.45
N LEU A 151 10.48 -22.85 2.63
CA LEU A 151 11.18 -23.81 1.77
C LEU A 151 12.58 -24.19 2.28
N GLU A 152 13.24 -23.35 3.07
CA GLU A 152 14.53 -23.66 3.67
C GLU A 152 14.34 -24.39 5.02
N GLY A 153 14.75 -25.66 5.09
CA GLY A 153 14.87 -26.40 6.35
C GLY A 153 16.04 -25.86 7.20
N PRO A 154 16.05 -26.10 8.52
CA PRO A 154 17.14 -25.64 9.38
C PRO A 154 18.44 -26.37 9.02
N GLY A 155 19.33 -25.68 8.29
CA GLY A 155 20.67 -26.16 7.98
C GLY A 155 21.13 -25.83 6.55
N ALA A 156 21.62 -24.61 6.35
CA ALA A 156 22.56 -24.26 5.30
C ALA A 156 23.64 -23.33 5.88
#